data_AF-A0A5X4GCP2-F1
#
_entry.id   AF-A0A5X4GCP2-F1
#
_cell.length_a   1.000
_cell.length_b   1.000
_cell.length_c   1.000
_cell.angle_alpha   90.00
_cell.angle_beta   90.00
_cell.angle_gamma   90.00
#
_symmetry.space_group_name_H-M   'P 1'
#
loop_
_entity.id
_entity.type
_entity.pdbx_description
1 polymer ?
#
loop_
_entity_poly.entity_id
_entity_poly.type
_entity_poly.pdbx_seq_one_letter_code
_entity_poly.pdbx_strand_id
1 'polypeptide(L)' 'MVTSVREENTNELSAIKSLKANVRFWFLECGYSSESVINKVNAWYNFAFTQKEQDEAKKEIIKEIKKSC' A
#
# COMPACT_ATOMS: atom_id res chain seq x y z
N MET A 1 -5.58 -1.13 -34.10
CA MET A 1 -4.51 -0.44 -33.34
C MET A 1 -4.75 -0.77 -31.88
N VAL A 2 -3.88 -1.55 -31.25
CA VAL A 2 -3.92 -1.77 -29.81
C VAL A 2 -3.33 -0.51 -29.19
N THR A 3 -4.17 0.32 -28.58
CA THR A 3 -3.70 1.47 -27.82
C THR A 3 -2.89 0.95 -26.64
N SER A 4 -1.57 1.05 -26.79
CA SER A 4 -0.60 0.82 -25.73
C SER A 4 -1.04 1.62 -24.50
N VAL A 5 -1.38 0.92 -23.42
CA VAL A 5 -1.59 1.52 -22.09
C VAL A 5 -0.23 1.95 -21.56
N ARG A 6 0.31 3.01 -22.16
CA ARG A 6 1.46 3.76 -21.70
C ARG A 6 1.00 5.20 -21.51
N GLU A 7 0.05 5.39 -20.61
CA GLU A 7 0.10 6.61 -19.81
C GLU A 7 1.19 6.35 -18.77
N GLU A 8 2.40 6.76 -19.12
CA GLU A 8 3.56 6.80 -18.24
C GLU A 8 3.27 7.78 -17.09
N ASN A 9 2.59 7.29 -16.05
CA ASN A 9 2.71 7.90 -14.75
C ASN A 9 4.09 7.52 -14.22
N THR A 10 5.10 8.33 -14.52
CA THR A 10 6.50 8.23 -14.07
C THR A 10 6.68 8.44 -12.56
N ASN A 11 5.64 8.18 -11.77
CA ASN A 11 5.80 7.94 -10.35
C ASN A 11 6.35 6.53 -10.18
N GLU A 12 7.67 6.44 -9.98
CA GLU A 12 8.39 5.20 -9.67
C GLU A 12 7.53 4.27 -8.79
N LEU A 13 7.19 3.11 -9.36
CA LEU A 13 6.34 2.12 -8.73
C LEU A 13 7.12 1.50 -7.56
N SER A 14 6.65 1.73 -6.33
CA SER A 14 7.26 1.16 -5.13
C SER A 14 6.20 0.51 -4.23
N ALA A 15 6.63 -0.47 -3.43
CA ALA A 15 5.79 -1.18 -2.48
C ALA A 15 5.11 -0.20 -1.51
N ILE A 16 5.84 0.81 -1.05
CA ILE A 16 5.30 1.82 -0.12
C ILE A 16 4.18 2.65 -0.75
N LYS A 17 4.34 3.11 -2.00
CA LYS A 17 3.27 3.88 -2.68
C LYS A 17 2.04 2.99 -2.95
N SER A 18 2.27 1.74 -3.39
CA SER A 18 1.20 0.77 -3.61
C SER A 18 0.43 0.46 -2.32
N LEU A 19 1.14 0.25 -1.21
CA LEU A 19 0.52 -0.01 0.09
C LEU A 19 -0.20 1.23 0.65
N LYS A 20 0.35 2.44 0.48
CA LYS A 20 -0.33 3.71 0.87
C LYS A 20 -1.69 3.86 0.18
N ALA A 21 -1.78 3.51 -1.11
CA ALA A 21 -3.05 3.53 -1.83
C ALA A 21 -4.08 2.53 -1.24
N ASN A 22 -3.65 1.31 -0.91
CA ASN A 22 -4.50 0.30 -0.26
C ASN A 22 -4.99 0.76 1.12
N VAL A 23 -4.09 1.33 1.93
CA VAL A 23 -4.42 1.86 3.26
C VAL A 23 -5.45 2.99 3.17
N ARG A 24 -5.28 3.92 2.22
CA ARG A 24 -6.25 4.99 1.98
C ARG A 24 -7.62 4.43 1.61
N PHE A 25 -7.67 3.45 0.71
CA PHE A 25 -8.91 2.77 0.34
C PHE A 25 -9.58 2.09 1.55
N TRP A 26 -8.79 1.39 2.38
CA TRP A 26 -9.30 0.72 3.58
C TRP A 26 -9.87 1.67 4.63
N PHE A 27 -9.27 2.84 4.83
CA PHE A 27 -9.81 3.84 5.75
C PHE A 27 -11.01 4.57 5.16
N LEU A 28 -10.88 5.13 3.94
CA LEU A 28 -11.87 6.06 3.40
C LEU A 28 -13.08 5.36 2.78
N GLU A 29 -12.85 4.30 2.01
CA GLU A 29 -13.91 3.65 1.24
C GLU A 29 -14.53 2.48 2.00
N CYS A 30 -13.74 1.79 2.84
CA CYS A 30 -14.23 0.67 3.64
C CYS A 30 -14.57 1.03 5.09
N GLY A 31 -14.14 2.18 5.61
CA GLY A 31 -14.41 2.60 6.99
C GLY A 31 -13.79 1.69 8.05
N TYR A 32 -12.68 1.00 7.75
CA TYR A 32 -12.05 0.09 8.70
C TYR A 32 -11.38 0.84 9.86
N SER A 33 -11.43 0.23 11.06
CA SER A 33 -10.69 0.71 12.23
C SER A 33 -9.18 0.57 12.02
N SER A 34 -8.39 1.36 12.76
CA SER A 34 -6.91 1.28 12.70
C SER A 34 -6.38 -0.13 12.94
N GLU A 35 -6.95 -0.87 13.89
CA GLU A 35 -6.58 -2.28 14.15
C GLU A 35 -6.86 -3.18 12.94
N SER A 36 -8.04 -3.03 12.31
CA SER A 36 -8.40 -3.78 11.11
C SER A 36 -7.48 -3.46 9.93
N VAL A 37 -7.11 -2.19 9.77
CA VAL A 37 -6.15 -1.75 8.74
C VAL A 37 -4.77 -2.34 9.00
N ILE A 38 -4.27 -2.33 10.25
CA ILE A 38 -2.98 -2.95 10.59
C ILE A 38 -2.96 -4.44 10.23
N ASN A 39 -4.03 -5.18 10.52
CA ASN A 39 -4.15 -6.59 10.14
C ASN A 39 -4.08 -6.79 8.62
N LYS A 40 -4.72 -5.91 7.84
CA LYS A 40 -4.65 -5.94 6.37
C LYS A 40 -3.27 -5.57 5.85
N VAL A 41 -2.57 -4.61 6.46
CA VAL A 41 -1.18 -4.28 6.12
C VAL A 41 -0.27 -5.49 6.36
N ASN A 42 -0.40 -6.19 7.48
CA ASN A 42 0.38 -7.38 7.76
C ASN A 42 0.14 -8.49 6.72
N ALA A 43 -1.12 -8.69 6.34
CA ALA A 43 -1.53 -9.67 5.34
C ALA A 43 -1.27 -9.25 3.87
N TRP A 44 -0.92 -7.98 3.63
CA TRP A 44 -0.72 -7.47 2.28
C TRP A 44 0.46 -8.18 1.58
N TYR A 45 0.26 -8.53 0.32
CA TYR A 45 1.29 -9.10 -0.53
C TYR A 45 1.10 -8.62 -1.95
N ASN A 46 2.20 -8.31 -2.64
CA ASN A 46 2.18 -7.94 -4.05
C ASN A 46 3.41 -8.53 -4.76
N PHE A 47 3.16 -9.36 -5.78
CA PHE A 47 4.18 -10.08 -6.53
C PHE A 47 5.13 -9.18 -7.33
N ALA A 48 4.77 -7.91 -7.53
CA ALA A 48 5.61 -6.94 -8.22
C ALA A 48 6.82 -6.46 -7.40
N PHE A 49 6.86 -6.73 -6.10
CA PHE A 49 7.90 -6.23 -5.18
C PHE A 49 8.62 -7.36 -4.45
N THR A 50 9.89 -7.13 -4.12
CA THR A 50 10.66 -8.08 -3.32
C THR A 50 10.10 -8.19 -1.90
N GLN A 51 10.31 -9.33 -1.23
CA GLN A 51 9.88 -9.51 0.17
C GLN A 51 10.45 -8.40 1.08
N LYS A 52 11.73 -8.03 0.86
CA LYS A 52 12.39 -6.96 1.61
C LYS A 52 11.66 -5.64 1.47
N GLU A 53 11.35 -5.24 0.25
CA GLU A 53 10.64 -3.98 -0.04
C GLU A 53 9.23 -3.97 0.56
N GLN A 54 8.53 -5.10 0.50
CA GLN A 54 7.22 -5.25 1.13
C GLN A 54 7.30 -5.16 2.65
N ASP A 55 8.30 -5.79 3.28
CA ASP A 55 8.50 -5.76 4.73
C ASP A 55 8.86 -4.35 5.23
N GLU A 56 9.70 -3.63 4.48
CA GLU A 56 10.04 -2.23 4.75
C GLU A 56 8.79 -1.33 4.64
N ALA A 57 8.00 -1.51 3.58
CA ALA A 57 6.75 -0.78 3.39
C ALA A 57 5.75 -1.04 4.52
N LYS A 58 5.54 -2.30 4.91
CA LYS A 58 4.66 -2.68 6.03
C LYS A 58 5.09 -2.01 7.34
N LYS A 59 6.38 -2.05 7.66
CA LYS A 59 6.94 -1.44 8.87
C LYS A 59 6.72 0.07 8.91
N GLU A 60 6.97 0.77 7.80
CA GLU A 60 6.75 2.22 7.70
C GLU A 60 5.29 2.58 7.94
N ILE A 61 4.37 1.89 7.25
CA ILE A 61 2.93 2.16 7.32
C ILE A 61 2.35 1.87 8.70
N ILE A 62 2.71 0.75 9.32
CA ILE A 62 2.24 0.44 10.67
C ILE A 62 2.75 1.50 11.67
N LYS A 63 3.98 1.99 11.49
CA LYS A 63 4.53 3.07 12.31
C LYS A 63 3.77 4.38 12.11
N GLU A 64 3.38 4.71 10.88
CA GLU A 64 2.55 5.89 10.59
C GLU A 64 1.17 5.76 11.25
N ILE A 65 0.46 4.64 11.06
CA ILE A 65 -0.88 4.41 11.62
C ILE A 65 -0.86 4.53 13.15
N LYS A 66 0.12 3.90 13.81
CA LYS A 66 0.26 3.93 15.28
C LYS A 66 0.60 5.31 15.85
N LYS A 67 1.16 6.22 15.05
CA LYS A 67 1.43 7.61 15.48
C LYS A 67 0.20 8.51 15.33
N SER A 68 -0.73 8.14 14.45
CA SER A 68 -1.94 8.91 14.15
C SER A 68 -3.14 8.50 15.01
N CYS A 69 -2.99 7.46 15.84
CA CYS A 69 -3.96 7.04 16.87
C CYS A 69 -3.48 7.51 18.24
#